data_AF-A0A9W7BB53-F1
#
_entry.id   AF-A0A9W7BB53-F1
#
_cell.length_a   1.000
_cell.length_b   1.000
_cell.length_c   1.000
_cell.angle_alpha   90.00
_cell.angle_beta   90.00
_cell.angle_gamma   90.00
#
_symmetry.space_group_name_H-M   'P 1'
#
loop_
_entity.id
_entity.type
_entity.pdbx_description
1 polymer ?
#
loop_
_entity_poly.entity_id
_entity_poly.type
_entity_poly.pdbx_seq_one_letter_code
_entity_poly.pdbx_strand_id
1 'polypeptide(L)'
;MKLALTYPFISLFPDTKGAKKFEGSDVIYSKGYFYAIADSLWSILSISSSMTLFSEDNSMIGDPFRDADESGYEALFLIDDIFYVVRESIQDLDEDGEYHAIVEELVISEDGTDYTVQSACKSSFGFEGDSKGFEGAVGLKNKDGELFMLGLCEGNHCKEGKKGKERGNGRVVVLHKTTSETDCSWDVIATLSLPSDASFQDYSAISVNEEGRVAVTSQEDSALWTGYLTLDEDGFFDPEIAEFKTDKMFNFPRDDECRMIYCNIEGIHWMGENQVSARSE
;
A
#
# COMPACT_ATOMS: atom_id res chain seq x y z
N MET A 1 19.71 6.40 6.00
CA MET A 1 19.49 5.50 4.84
C MET A 1 20.53 5.83 3.78
N LYS A 2 20.91 4.88 2.92
CA LYS A 2 21.79 5.16 1.77
C LYS A 2 21.07 4.73 0.50
N LEU A 3 21.06 5.61 -0.51
CA LEU A 3 20.50 5.28 -1.81
C LEU A 3 21.34 4.20 -2.49
N ALA A 4 20.68 3.12 -2.93
CA ALA A 4 21.31 2.08 -3.73
C ALA A 4 21.19 2.38 -5.23
N LEU A 5 19.99 2.71 -5.69
CA LEU A 5 19.63 2.92 -7.09
C LEU A 5 18.40 3.82 -7.19
N THR A 6 18.30 4.62 -8.26
CA THR A 6 17.11 5.42 -8.57
C THR A 6 17.02 5.61 -10.09
N TYR A 7 15.81 5.56 -10.63
CA TYR A 7 15.53 5.81 -12.04
C TYR A 7 14.21 6.57 -12.20
N PRO A 8 14.08 7.46 -13.20
CA PRO A 8 12.80 8.05 -13.54
C PRO A 8 11.82 6.96 -13.99
N PHE A 9 10.62 6.96 -13.42
CA PHE A 9 9.63 5.89 -13.60
C PHE A 9 9.33 5.61 -15.09
N ILE A 10 9.01 6.65 -15.86
CA ILE A 10 8.69 6.55 -17.29
C ILE A 10 9.83 5.93 -18.12
N SER A 11 11.09 6.08 -17.68
CA SER A 11 12.24 5.54 -18.41
C SER A 11 12.40 4.03 -18.26
N LEU A 12 11.60 3.39 -17.41
CA LEU A 12 11.61 1.93 -17.24
C LEU A 12 10.82 1.22 -18.34
N PHE A 13 9.81 1.87 -18.94
CA PHE A 13 8.90 1.21 -19.88
C PHE A 13 9.23 1.54 -21.33
N PRO A 14 9.35 0.54 -22.22
CA PRO A 14 9.47 0.78 -23.66
C PRO A 14 8.14 1.25 -24.27
N ASP A 15 7.01 0.85 -23.69
CA ASP A 15 5.66 1.26 -24.07
C ASP A 15 4.82 1.60 -22.84
N THR A 16 4.24 2.80 -22.82
CA THR A 16 3.35 3.27 -21.76
C THR A 16 1.87 3.09 -22.10
N LYS A 17 1.55 2.42 -23.21
CA LYS A 17 0.18 2.27 -23.75
C LYS A 17 -0.56 3.61 -23.91
N GLY A 18 0.19 4.71 -24.08
CA GLY A 18 -0.34 6.07 -24.19
C GLY A 18 -0.54 6.80 -22.87
N ALA A 19 -0.28 6.18 -21.71
CA ALA A 19 -0.28 6.83 -20.40
C ALA A 19 0.77 7.94 -20.34
N LYS A 20 0.38 9.07 -19.74
CA LYS A 20 1.20 10.29 -19.58
C LYS A 20 1.23 10.78 -18.13
N LYS A 21 0.31 10.29 -17.31
CA LYS A 21 0.14 10.61 -15.90
C LYS A 21 0.45 9.34 -15.13
N PHE A 22 1.27 9.48 -14.10
CA PHE A 22 1.71 8.42 -13.20
C PHE A 22 1.75 9.00 -11.79
N GLU A 23 0.62 9.53 -11.33
CA GLU A 23 0.39 9.68 -9.89
C GLU A 23 0.26 8.27 -9.35
N GLY A 24 0.93 7.94 -8.26
CA GLY A 24 0.78 6.61 -7.77
C GLY A 24 1.23 6.38 -6.37
N SER A 25 0.91 5.17 -6.00
CA SER A 25 0.58 4.93 -4.62
C SER A 25 1.56 3.87 -4.16
N ASP A 26 1.20 2.59 -4.28
CA ASP A 26 2.03 1.55 -3.67
C ASP A 26 3.01 0.83 -4.62
N VAL A 27 3.94 0.10 -4.02
CA VAL A 27 4.85 -0.85 -4.69
C VAL A 27 5.10 -2.07 -3.82
N ILE A 28 5.06 -3.26 -4.41
CA ILE A 28 5.48 -4.51 -3.78
C ILE A 28 6.61 -5.18 -4.55
N TYR A 29 7.38 -6.04 -3.88
CA TYR A 29 8.42 -6.86 -4.50
C TYR A 29 8.07 -8.34 -4.37
N SER A 30 7.96 -9.05 -5.49
CA SER A 30 7.68 -10.48 -5.52
C SER A 30 8.33 -11.16 -6.73
N LYS A 31 8.88 -12.35 -6.51
CA LYS A 31 9.42 -13.24 -7.56
C LYS A 31 10.37 -12.55 -8.57
N GLY A 32 11.17 -11.58 -8.12
CA GLY A 32 12.13 -10.89 -8.97
C GLY A 32 11.58 -9.68 -9.73
N TYR A 33 10.35 -9.27 -9.44
CA TYR A 33 9.68 -8.11 -10.02
C TYR A 33 9.21 -7.16 -8.91
N PHE A 34 9.22 -5.87 -9.23
CA PHE A 34 8.41 -4.88 -8.55
C PHE A 34 7.07 -4.80 -9.25
N TYR A 35 5.99 -4.77 -8.48
CA TYR A 35 4.66 -4.45 -8.96
C TYR A 35 4.25 -3.15 -8.31
N ALA A 36 3.95 -2.13 -9.10
CA ALA A 36 3.51 -0.85 -8.61
C ALA A 36 2.12 -0.52 -9.17
N ILE A 37 1.41 0.34 -8.46
CA ILE A 37 0.12 0.88 -8.89
C ILE A 37 0.18 2.39 -8.93
N ALA A 38 -0.83 2.95 -9.57
CA ALA A 38 -1.02 4.37 -9.75
C ALA A 38 -2.50 4.69 -9.64
N ASP A 39 -2.89 5.63 -8.78
CA ASP A 39 -4.28 6.09 -8.66
C ASP A 39 -4.86 6.50 -10.03
N SER A 40 -4.03 7.08 -10.88
CA SER A 40 -4.32 7.57 -12.23
C SER A 40 -4.40 6.48 -13.29
N LEU A 41 -4.09 5.21 -12.99
CA LEU A 41 -4.02 4.12 -13.97
C LEU A 41 -4.72 2.84 -13.52
N TRP A 42 -5.50 2.24 -14.41
CA TRP A 42 -6.07 0.91 -14.21
C TRP A 42 -5.10 -0.25 -14.46
N SER A 43 -3.80 -0.01 -14.52
CA SER A 43 -2.81 -1.04 -14.85
C SER A 43 -1.87 -1.33 -13.70
N ILE A 44 -1.52 -2.60 -13.49
CA ILE A 44 -0.43 -2.98 -12.60
C ILE A 44 0.89 -2.85 -13.36
N LEU A 45 1.82 -2.12 -12.79
CA LEU A 45 3.11 -1.78 -13.40
C LEU A 45 4.13 -2.85 -12.98
N SER A 46 4.45 -3.78 -13.88
CA SER A 46 5.43 -4.85 -13.64
C SER A 46 6.81 -4.41 -14.10
N ILE A 47 7.77 -4.38 -13.18
CA ILE A 47 9.13 -3.88 -13.40
C ILE A 47 10.12 -4.95 -12.94
N SER A 48 10.95 -5.45 -13.85
CA SER A 48 12.04 -6.37 -13.52
C SER A 48 12.94 -5.76 -12.44
N SER A 49 13.36 -6.58 -11.47
CA SER A 49 14.28 -6.15 -10.40
C SER A 49 15.63 -5.61 -10.88
N SER A 50 16.00 -5.88 -12.13
CA SER A 50 17.16 -5.26 -12.77
C SER A 50 16.99 -3.74 -12.98
N MET A 51 15.74 -3.24 -12.99
CA MET A 51 15.35 -1.87 -13.30
C MET A 51 16.02 -1.34 -14.59
N THR A 52 16.20 -2.23 -15.57
CA THR A 52 16.80 -1.86 -16.85
C THR A 52 15.89 -0.87 -17.57
N LEU A 53 16.46 0.26 -18.02
CA LEU A 53 15.73 1.30 -18.73
C LEU A 53 15.17 0.77 -20.06
N PHE A 54 13.93 1.13 -20.38
CA PHE A 54 13.21 0.75 -21.60
C PHE A 54 13.28 -0.76 -21.88
N SER A 55 13.20 -1.58 -20.82
CA SER A 55 13.30 -3.04 -20.94
C SER A 55 11.97 -3.65 -21.37
N GLU A 56 12.02 -4.58 -22.32
CA GLU A 56 10.88 -5.43 -22.70
C GLU A 56 10.43 -6.36 -21.56
N ASP A 57 11.26 -6.52 -20.52
CA ASP A 57 10.88 -7.23 -19.29
C ASP A 57 9.95 -6.40 -18.39
N ASN A 58 9.79 -5.11 -18.66
CA ASN A 58 8.91 -4.22 -17.93
C ASN A 58 7.62 -4.00 -18.75
N SER A 59 6.47 -4.14 -18.12
CA SER A 59 5.18 -4.07 -18.80
C SER A 59 4.10 -3.44 -17.92
N MET A 60 3.08 -2.89 -18.58
CA MET A 60 1.83 -2.51 -17.93
C MET A 60 0.84 -3.65 -18.10
N ILE A 61 0.45 -4.31 -17.01
CA ILE A 61 -0.52 -5.39 -16.99
C ILE A 61 -1.91 -4.75 -16.95
N GLY A 62 -2.73 -5.02 -17.96
CA GLY A 62 -4.02 -4.39 -18.16
C GLY A 62 -3.96 -3.11 -19.00
N ASP A 63 -5.14 -2.61 -19.37
CA ASP A 63 -5.30 -1.33 -20.05
C ASP A 63 -5.30 -0.19 -19.01
N PRO A 64 -4.35 0.76 -19.05
CA PRO A 64 -4.37 1.90 -18.12
C PRO A 64 -5.64 2.76 -18.21
N PHE A 65 -6.37 2.68 -19.32
CA PHE A 65 -7.62 3.40 -19.58
C PHE A 65 -8.83 2.47 -19.63
N ARG A 66 -8.79 1.39 -18.84
CA ARG A 66 -9.87 0.38 -18.77
C ARG A 66 -11.23 1.01 -18.46
N ASP A 67 -11.26 2.03 -17.61
CA ASP A 67 -12.45 2.82 -17.31
C ASP A 67 -12.25 4.30 -17.70
N ALA A 68 -13.35 5.06 -17.77
CA ALA A 68 -13.35 6.47 -18.10
C ALA A 68 -12.77 7.35 -16.97
N ASP A 69 -12.94 6.92 -15.73
CA ASP A 69 -12.40 7.58 -14.54
C ASP A 69 -11.04 7.01 -14.16
N GLU A 70 -10.32 7.69 -13.27
CA GLU A 70 -9.08 7.18 -12.68
C GLU A 70 -9.39 6.02 -11.71
N SER A 71 -8.42 5.13 -11.50
CA SER A 71 -8.64 3.91 -10.71
C SER A 71 -8.89 4.21 -9.23
N GLY A 72 -8.20 5.22 -8.69
CA GLY A 72 -8.13 5.50 -7.25
C GLY A 72 -7.46 4.40 -6.45
N TYR A 73 -6.58 3.60 -7.07
CA TYR A 73 -5.80 2.58 -6.38
C TYR A 73 -4.75 3.20 -5.46
N GLU A 74 -4.83 2.93 -4.16
CA GLU A 74 -3.91 3.48 -3.16
C GLU A 74 -2.97 2.43 -2.54
N ALA A 75 -3.43 1.21 -2.33
CA ALA A 75 -2.61 0.17 -1.71
C ALA A 75 -2.58 -1.13 -2.51
N LEU A 76 -1.47 -1.86 -2.43
CA LEU A 76 -1.27 -3.12 -3.13
C LEU A 76 -0.61 -4.17 -2.23
N PHE A 77 -1.15 -5.38 -2.22
CA PHE A 77 -0.47 -6.54 -1.66
C PHE A 77 -0.75 -7.82 -2.46
N LEU A 78 0.06 -8.86 -2.26
CA LEU A 78 -0.01 -10.13 -3.00
C LEU A 78 -0.07 -11.30 -2.03
N ILE A 79 -1.11 -12.14 -2.17
CA ILE A 79 -1.28 -13.37 -1.39
C ILE A 79 -1.69 -14.49 -2.33
N ASP A 80 -0.99 -15.62 -2.28
CA ASP A 80 -1.27 -16.80 -3.11
C ASP A 80 -1.45 -16.50 -4.61
N ASP A 81 -0.61 -15.62 -5.16
CA ASP A 81 -0.66 -15.18 -6.57
C ASP A 81 -1.93 -14.38 -6.96
N ILE A 82 -2.70 -13.91 -5.97
CA ILE A 82 -3.82 -12.97 -6.12
C ILE A 82 -3.34 -11.59 -5.65
N PHE A 83 -3.45 -10.61 -6.54
CA PHE A 83 -3.18 -9.21 -6.20
C PHE A 83 -4.42 -8.63 -5.53
N TYR A 84 -4.21 -7.94 -4.43
CA TYR A 84 -5.24 -7.20 -3.73
C TYR A 84 -4.91 -5.72 -3.88
N VAL A 85 -5.80 -4.98 -4.54
CA VAL A 85 -5.68 -3.53 -4.67
C VAL A 85 -6.78 -2.86 -3.87
N VAL A 86 -6.43 -1.79 -3.18
CA VAL A 86 -7.38 -0.99 -2.39
C VAL A 86 -7.70 0.27 -3.16
N ARG A 87 -8.98 0.49 -3.45
CA ARG A 87 -9.50 1.75 -3.97
C ARG A 87 -10.04 2.58 -2.83
N GLU A 88 -9.63 3.84 -2.75
CA GLU A 88 -9.98 4.70 -1.64
C GLU A 88 -11.29 5.47 -1.85
N SER A 89 -11.97 5.76 -0.73
CA SER A 89 -13.01 6.78 -0.61
C SER A 89 -14.06 6.77 -1.72
N ILE A 90 -14.61 5.60 -1.98
CA ILE A 90 -15.77 5.45 -2.84
C ILE A 90 -17.01 5.82 -2.04
N GLN A 91 -17.73 6.83 -2.51
CA GLN A 91 -18.98 7.27 -1.89
C GLN A 91 -20.05 6.19 -2.07
N ASP A 92 -20.59 5.70 -0.96
CA ASP A 92 -21.77 4.84 -0.96
C ASP A 92 -23.03 5.72 -1.09
N LEU A 93 -23.65 5.69 -2.26
CA LEU A 93 -24.86 6.45 -2.54
C LEU A 93 -26.12 5.88 -1.86
N ASP A 94 -26.03 4.65 -1.34
CA ASP A 94 -27.13 3.95 -0.66
C ASP A 94 -27.04 4.08 0.87
N GLU A 95 -25.86 4.36 1.44
CA GLU A 95 -25.61 4.54 2.89
C GLU A 95 -25.22 6.00 3.25
N ASP A 96 -26.19 6.91 3.17
CA ASP A 96 -26.08 8.32 3.63
C ASP A 96 -24.89 9.13 3.05
N GLY A 97 -24.22 8.64 2.00
CA GLY A 97 -23.06 9.27 1.39
C GLY A 97 -21.75 9.04 2.15
N GLU A 98 -21.66 8.01 3.00
CA GLU A 98 -20.41 7.59 3.65
C GLU A 98 -19.38 7.13 2.61
N TYR A 99 -18.09 7.31 2.94
CA TYR A 99 -16.98 6.94 2.08
C TYR A 99 -16.34 5.65 2.58
N HIS A 100 -16.11 4.70 1.69
CA HIS A 100 -15.53 3.40 2.03
C HIS A 100 -14.43 3.00 1.06
N ALA A 101 -13.53 2.15 1.52
CA ALA A 101 -12.57 1.49 0.65
C ALA A 101 -13.23 0.31 -0.07
N ILE A 102 -12.85 0.08 -1.32
CA ILE A 102 -13.19 -1.13 -2.08
C ILE A 102 -11.91 -1.92 -2.29
N VAL A 103 -11.88 -3.17 -1.86
CA VAL A 103 -10.73 -4.06 -2.07
C VAL A 103 -11.06 -4.99 -3.24
N GLU A 104 -10.28 -4.90 -4.31
CA GLU A 104 -10.42 -5.74 -5.50
C GLU A 104 -9.38 -6.87 -5.50
N GLU A 105 -9.84 -8.08 -5.82
CA GLU A 105 -8.99 -9.26 -6.04
C GLU A 105 -8.71 -9.39 -7.53
N LEU A 106 -7.46 -9.18 -7.92
CA LEU A 106 -7.01 -9.21 -9.30
C LEU A 106 -6.20 -10.47 -9.56
N VAL A 107 -6.56 -11.18 -10.63
CA VAL A 107 -5.78 -12.32 -11.14
C VAL A 107 -5.25 -11.98 -12.52
N ILE A 108 -3.92 -12.01 -12.63
CA ILE A 108 -3.20 -11.77 -13.88
C ILE A 108 -3.48 -12.93 -14.85
N SER A 109 -3.71 -12.61 -16.12
CA SER A 109 -3.89 -13.59 -17.19
C SER A 109 -2.66 -14.50 -17.35
N GLU A 110 -2.85 -15.70 -17.89
CA GLU A 110 -1.74 -16.65 -18.10
C GLU A 110 -0.61 -16.08 -18.97
N ASP A 111 -0.91 -15.16 -19.88
CA ASP A 111 0.06 -14.49 -20.74
C ASP A 111 0.72 -13.26 -20.10
N GLY A 112 0.30 -12.86 -18.89
CA GLY A 112 0.86 -11.74 -18.15
C GLY A 112 0.56 -10.36 -18.74
N THR A 113 -0.40 -10.25 -19.66
CA THR A 113 -0.69 -8.99 -20.37
C THR A 113 -1.87 -8.21 -19.80
N ASP A 114 -2.77 -8.90 -19.09
CA ASP A 114 -4.02 -8.36 -18.57
C ASP A 114 -4.35 -8.96 -17.19
N TYR A 115 -5.44 -8.52 -16.57
CA TYR A 115 -5.96 -9.10 -15.34
C TYR A 115 -7.49 -9.11 -15.32
N THR A 116 -8.06 -10.02 -14.53
CA THR A 116 -9.50 -10.07 -14.23
C THR A 116 -9.76 -9.70 -12.78
N VAL A 117 -10.78 -8.88 -12.53
CA VAL A 117 -11.31 -8.64 -11.19
C VAL A 117 -12.19 -9.84 -10.80
N GLN A 118 -11.75 -10.62 -9.82
CA GLN A 118 -12.50 -11.78 -9.31
C GLN A 118 -13.57 -11.39 -8.31
N SER A 119 -13.25 -10.46 -7.42
CA SER A 119 -14.19 -9.88 -6.46
C SER A 119 -13.82 -8.43 -6.16
N ALA A 120 -14.81 -7.66 -5.72
CA ALA A 120 -14.65 -6.29 -5.25
C ALA A 120 -15.54 -6.16 -4.01
N CYS A 121 -14.92 -6.01 -2.83
CA CYS A 121 -15.62 -6.07 -1.55
C CYS A 121 -15.46 -4.76 -0.79
N LYS A 122 -16.56 -4.24 -0.24
CA LYS A 122 -16.59 -3.01 0.54
C LYS A 122 -15.94 -3.21 1.92
N SER A 123 -15.16 -2.24 2.36
CA SER A 123 -14.70 -2.17 3.75
C SER A 123 -15.82 -1.66 4.66
N SER A 124 -16.01 -2.31 5.81
CA SER A 124 -16.93 -1.83 6.84
C SER A 124 -16.38 -0.60 7.60
N PHE A 125 -15.17 -0.14 7.28
CA PHE A 125 -14.60 1.09 7.83
C PHE A 125 -15.11 2.29 7.01
N GLY A 126 -15.74 3.25 7.69
CA GLY A 126 -16.20 4.50 7.09
C GLY A 126 -15.18 5.62 7.27
N PHE A 127 -14.91 6.37 6.20
CA PHE A 127 -14.08 7.57 6.21
C PHE A 127 -14.93 8.83 6.44
N GLU A 128 -14.31 9.86 7.03
CA GLU A 128 -14.99 11.13 7.37
C GLU A 128 -15.20 12.06 6.17
N GLY A 129 -14.64 11.72 5.01
CA GLY A 129 -14.67 12.52 3.78
C GLY A 129 -14.04 11.78 2.59
N ASP A 130 -14.02 12.44 1.45
CA ASP A 130 -13.45 11.95 0.18
C ASP A 130 -11.92 12.05 0.11
N SER A 131 -11.31 12.73 1.08
CA SER A 131 -9.90 13.14 1.03
C SER A 131 -8.96 12.27 1.86
N LYS A 132 -9.44 11.16 2.43
CA LYS A 132 -8.68 10.28 3.32
C LYS A 132 -9.01 8.83 3.07
N GLY A 133 -8.08 7.95 3.39
CA GLY A 133 -8.38 6.56 3.67
C GLY A 133 -7.14 5.72 3.95
N PHE A 134 -6.98 4.62 3.21
CA PHE A 134 -5.86 3.70 3.37
C PHE A 134 -4.77 3.95 2.32
N GLU A 135 -3.69 4.60 2.75
CA GLU A 135 -2.52 4.94 1.91
C GLU A 135 -1.57 3.74 1.70
N GLY A 136 -1.72 2.70 2.51
CA GLY A 136 -0.96 1.47 2.36
C GLY A 136 -1.67 0.32 3.01
N ALA A 137 -1.42 -0.89 2.52
CA ALA A 137 -2.05 -2.10 3.04
C ALA A 137 -1.13 -3.30 2.97
N VAL A 138 -1.25 -4.18 3.95
CA VAL A 138 -0.53 -5.46 3.96
C VAL A 138 -1.51 -6.60 4.23
N GLY A 139 -1.39 -7.67 3.45
CA GLY A 139 -2.09 -8.93 3.71
C GLY A 139 -1.27 -9.85 4.61
N LEU A 140 -1.87 -10.38 5.66
CA LEU A 140 -1.26 -11.38 6.55
C LEU A 140 -2.25 -12.53 6.81
N LYS A 141 -1.72 -13.75 6.95
CA LYS A 141 -2.52 -14.92 7.30
C LYS A 141 -2.34 -15.31 8.75
N ASN A 142 -3.42 -15.79 9.37
CA ASN A 142 -3.32 -16.52 10.62
C ASN A 142 -2.95 -18.00 10.39
N LYS A 143 -2.78 -18.74 11.49
CA LYS A 143 -2.47 -20.19 11.47
C LYS A 143 -3.52 -21.06 10.79
N ASP A 144 -4.76 -20.59 10.74
CA ASP A 144 -5.90 -21.27 10.11
C ASP A 144 -6.00 -20.95 8.61
N GLY A 145 -5.13 -20.07 8.09
CA GLY A 145 -5.08 -19.65 6.70
C GLY A 145 -6.04 -18.51 6.35
N GLU A 146 -6.74 -17.94 7.33
CA GLU A 146 -7.62 -16.80 7.15
C GLU A 146 -6.80 -15.54 6.85
N LEU A 147 -7.28 -14.74 5.90
CA LEU A 147 -6.59 -13.55 5.41
C LEU A 147 -7.10 -12.31 6.14
N PHE A 148 -6.15 -11.53 6.65
CA PHE A 148 -6.36 -10.23 7.25
C PHE A 148 -5.67 -9.16 6.41
N MET A 149 -6.31 -8.01 6.26
CA MET A 149 -5.73 -6.80 5.69
C MET A 149 -5.43 -5.81 6.81
N LEU A 150 -4.22 -5.27 6.83
CA LEU A 150 -3.81 -4.19 7.70
C LEU A 150 -3.75 -2.91 6.88
N GLY A 151 -4.81 -2.09 6.93
CA GLY A 151 -4.90 -0.80 6.24
C GLY A 151 -4.34 0.33 7.08
N LEU A 152 -3.31 1.01 6.58
CA LEU A 152 -2.68 2.16 7.22
C LEU A 152 -3.48 3.43 6.92
N CYS A 153 -3.97 4.11 7.95
CA CYS A 153 -4.67 5.39 7.77
C CYS A 153 -3.70 6.52 7.43
N GLU A 154 -4.02 7.35 6.44
CA GLU A 154 -3.24 8.57 6.10
C GLU A 154 -3.10 9.51 7.31
N GLY A 155 -4.25 9.84 7.90
CA GLY A 155 -4.35 10.77 9.00
C GLY A 155 -4.08 10.11 10.35
N ASN A 156 -3.42 10.84 11.24
CA ASN A 156 -3.36 10.46 12.64
C ASN A 156 -4.78 10.25 13.21
N HIS A 157 -4.93 9.28 14.11
CA HIS A 157 -6.21 8.82 14.64
C HIS A 157 -7.21 8.26 13.61
N CYS A 158 -6.83 8.06 12.34
CA CYS A 158 -7.75 7.85 11.22
C CYS A 158 -8.81 8.96 11.14
N LYS A 159 -8.37 10.22 11.21
CA LYS A 159 -9.25 11.40 11.23
C LYS A 159 -8.76 12.47 10.26
N GLU A 160 -9.67 13.30 9.79
CA GLU A 160 -9.29 14.44 8.94
C GLU A 160 -8.86 15.67 9.77
N GLY A 161 -8.46 16.72 9.03
CA GLY A 161 -8.33 18.07 9.55
C GLY A 161 -7.29 18.21 10.65
N LYS A 162 -7.61 18.98 11.69
CA LYS A 162 -6.65 19.28 12.76
C LYS A 162 -6.22 18.02 13.52
N LYS A 163 -7.16 17.09 13.75
CA LYS A 163 -6.90 15.87 14.51
C LYS A 163 -6.04 14.89 13.71
N GLY A 164 -6.27 14.79 12.39
CA GLY A 164 -5.42 14.05 11.47
C GLY A 164 -3.95 14.49 11.44
N LYS A 165 -3.67 15.73 11.82
CA LYS A 165 -2.32 16.32 11.84
C LYS A 165 -1.63 16.21 13.21
N GLU A 166 -2.25 15.56 14.19
CA GLU A 166 -1.67 15.35 15.53
C GLU A 166 -0.64 14.22 15.50
N ARG A 167 0.62 14.57 15.15
CA ARG A 167 1.76 13.65 15.02
C ARG A 167 1.86 12.60 16.12
N GLY A 168 2.29 11.39 15.75
CA GLY A 168 2.57 10.28 16.68
C GLY A 168 1.32 9.50 17.11
N ASN A 169 0.23 9.64 16.37
CA ASN A 169 -1.02 8.91 16.60
C ASN A 169 -1.45 8.12 15.37
N GLY A 170 -0.49 7.53 14.65
CA GLY A 170 -0.76 6.65 13.51
C GLY A 170 -1.60 5.45 13.90
N ARG A 171 -2.39 4.97 12.94
CA ARG A 171 -3.34 3.89 13.15
C ARG A 171 -3.33 2.95 11.96
N VAL A 172 -3.46 1.66 12.26
CA VAL A 172 -3.61 0.59 11.27
C VAL A 172 -4.90 -0.14 11.61
N VAL A 173 -5.85 -0.13 10.69
CA VAL A 173 -7.13 -0.83 10.81
C VAL A 173 -6.91 -2.27 10.37
N VAL A 174 -7.34 -3.22 11.18
CA VAL A 174 -7.26 -4.65 10.85
C VAL A 174 -8.63 -5.08 10.37
N LEU A 175 -8.68 -5.63 9.16
CA LEU A 175 -9.88 -6.08 8.50
C LEU A 175 -9.78 -7.56 8.17
N HIS A 176 -10.90 -8.27 8.27
CA HIS A 176 -11.03 -9.67 7.88
C HIS A 176 -12.07 -9.79 6.77
N LYS A 177 -11.78 -10.60 5.75
CA LYS A 177 -12.73 -10.81 4.65
C LYS A 177 -13.86 -11.73 5.10
N THR A 178 -15.09 -11.24 5.07
CA THR A 178 -16.30 -12.03 5.25
C THR A 178 -16.95 -12.22 3.89
N THR A 179 -17.30 -13.46 3.56
CA THR A 179 -17.94 -13.79 2.29
C THR A 179 -19.23 -14.58 2.55
N SER A 180 -20.31 -14.23 1.86
CA SER A 180 -21.57 -14.97 1.81
C SER A 180 -21.87 -15.41 0.37
N GLU A 181 -22.98 -16.12 0.14
CA GLU A 181 -23.34 -16.58 -1.21
C GLU A 181 -23.58 -15.43 -2.22
N THR A 182 -23.92 -14.23 -1.73
CA THR A 182 -24.32 -13.10 -2.58
C THR A 182 -23.55 -11.81 -2.31
N ASP A 183 -22.69 -11.78 -1.30
CA ASP A 183 -22.08 -10.55 -0.82
C ASP A 183 -20.70 -10.81 -0.18
N CYS A 184 -19.85 -9.79 -0.17
CA CYS A 184 -18.56 -9.84 0.51
C CYS A 184 -18.19 -8.48 1.10
N SER A 185 -17.56 -8.53 2.27
CA SER A 185 -17.11 -7.34 3.00
C SER A 185 -15.74 -7.58 3.61
N TRP A 186 -15.01 -6.48 3.84
CA TRP A 186 -13.84 -6.45 4.71
C TRP A 186 -14.25 -5.82 6.03
N ASP A 187 -14.50 -6.66 7.04
CA ASP A 187 -15.04 -6.22 8.31
C ASP A 187 -13.91 -5.83 9.27
N VAL A 188 -14.08 -4.68 9.92
CA VAL A 188 -13.13 -4.20 10.93
C VAL A 188 -13.19 -5.08 12.18
N ILE A 189 -12.05 -5.67 12.55
CA ILE A 189 -11.95 -6.49 13.77
C ILE A 189 -11.10 -5.83 14.86
N ALA A 190 -10.17 -4.94 14.49
CA ALA A 190 -9.31 -4.23 15.42
C ALA A 190 -8.76 -2.93 14.82
N THR A 191 -8.20 -2.08 15.68
CA THR A 191 -7.42 -0.92 15.26
C THR A 191 -6.16 -0.85 16.11
N LEU A 192 -5.02 -1.05 15.46
CA LEU A 192 -3.71 -1.01 16.09
C LEU A 192 -3.18 0.42 16.09
N SER A 193 -2.43 0.78 17.13
CA SER A 193 -1.73 2.06 17.21
C SER A 193 -0.28 1.88 16.82
N LEU A 194 0.21 2.74 15.94
CA LEU A 194 1.65 2.88 15.75
C LEU A 194 2.28 3.50 17.00
N PRO A 195 3.52 3.13 17.37
CA PRO A 195 4.22 3.72 18.49
C PRO A 195 4.40 5.24 18.32
N SER A 196 4.40 5.99 19.41
CA SER A 196 4.43 7.46 19.37
C SER A 196 5.69 8.06 18.73
N ASP A 197 6.76 7.28 18.61
CA ASP A 197 8.00 7.67 17.93
C ASP A 197 7.92 7.55 16.39
N ALA A 198 6.94 6.81 15.84
CA ALA A 198 6.49 6.93 14.45
C ALA A 198 5.71 8.24 14.26
N SER A 199 6.36 9.36 14.60
CA SER A 199 5.73 10.66 14.82
C SER A 199 5.62 11.47 13.53
N PHE A 200 4.84 10.96 12.58
CA PHE A 200 4.66 11.58 11.28
C PHE A 200 3.45 12.51 11.20
N GLN A 201 3.54 13.51 10.33
CA GLN A 201 2.42 14.41 10.01
C GLN A 201 1.26 13.65 9.34
N ASP A 202 1.61 12.76 8.44
CA ASP A 202 0.77 11.82 7.70
C ASP A 202 1.52 10.50 7.50
N TYR A 203 0.81 9.46 7.09
CA TYR A 203 1.39 8.16 6.79
C TYR A 203 1.06 7.82 5.34
N SER A 204 2.01 7.26 4.61
CA SER A 204 1.86 7.08 3.16
C SER A 204 2.05 5.65 2.66
N ALA A 205 2.76 4.80 3.40
CA ALA A 205 2.92 3.41 2.99
C ALA A 205 3.29 2.53 4.19
N ILE A 206 2.96 1.24 4.10
CA ILE A 206 3.34 0.22 5.08
C ILE A 206 3.81 -1.06 4.39
N SER A 207 4.86 -1.68 4.93
CA SER A 207 5.28 -3.02 4.52
C SER A 207 5.62 -3.85 5.76
N VAL A 208 5.19 -5.11 5.77
CA VAL A 208 5.57 -6.11 6.77
C VAL A 208 6.20 -7.29 6.06
N ASN A 209 7.38 -7.73 6.50
CA ASN A 209 8.01 -8.95 5.97
C ASN A 209 7.56 -10.20 6.75
N GLU A 210 7.99 -11.39 6.29
CA GLU A 210 7.64 -12.68 6.90
C GLU A 210 8.07 -12.82 8.37
N GLU A 211 9.07 -12.06 8.82
CA GLU A 211 9.55 -12.05 10.21
C GLU A 211 8.82 -11.02 11.09
N GLY A 212 7.79 -10.37 10.55
CA GLY A 212 7.03 -9.32 11.23
C GLY A 212 7.76 -7.98 11.27
N ARG A 213 8.86 -7.78 10.54
CA ARG A 213 9.53 -6.48 10.48
C ARG A 213 8.69 -5.49 9.69
N VAL A 214 8.48 -4.31 10.24
CA VAL A 214 7.61 -3.27 9.70
C VAL A 214 8.42 -2.09 9.19
N ALA A 215 8.02 -1.56 8.05
CA ALA A 215 8.41 -0.26 7.51
C ALA A 215 7.15 0.60 7.34
N VAL A 216 7.17 1.84 7.81
CA VAL A 216 6.10 2.83 7.61
C VAL A 216 6.71 4.14 7.15
N THR A 217 6.18 4.76 6.09
CA THR A 217 6.69 6.02 5.56
C THR A 217 5.72 7.18 5.76
N SER A 218 6.24 8.39 5.57
CA SER A 218 5.45 9.62 5.48
C SER A 218 5.90 10.41 4.26
N GLN A 219 4.90 10.92 3.54
CA GLN A 219 5.08 11.74 2.35
C GLN A 219 5.65 13.12 2.74
N GLU A 220 5.07 13.78 3.74
CA GLU A 220 5.43 15.15 4.14
C GLU A 220 6.77 15.21 4.90
N ASP A 221 7.06 14.19 5.71
CA ASP A 221 8.30 14.13 6.48
C ASP A 221 9.49 13.61 5.66
N SER A 222 9.23 12.92 4.54
CA SER A 222 10.25 12.21 3.75
C SER A 222 11.11 11.34 4.68
N ALA A 223 10.41 10.50 5.45
CA ALA A 223 10.98 9.70 6.52
C ALA A 223 10.40 8.28 6.56
N LEU A 224 11.13 7.39 7.22
CA LEU A 224 10.83 5.97 7.39
C LEU A 224 10.94 5.61 8.86
N TRP A 225 9.88 5.04 9.41
CA TRP A 225 9.87 4.35 10.69
C TRP A 225 10.03 2.85 10.43
N THR A 226 10.79 2.19 11.30
CA THR A 226 10.95 0.74 11.30
C THR A 226 10.66 0.18 12.68
N GLY A 227 10.10 -1.02 12.71
CA GLY A 227 9.74 -1.72 13.93
C GLY A 227 9.40 -3.18 13.67
N TYR A 228 8.64 -3.76 14.58
CA TYR A 228 8.16 -5.13 14.49
C TYR A 228 6.68 -5.21 14.84
N LEU A 229 5.94 -5.99 14.08
CA LEU A 229 4.59 -6.45 14.39
C LEU A 229 4.72 -7.75 15.16
N THR A 230 4.02 -7.85 16.29
CA THR A 230 3.99 -9.10 17.06
C THR A 230 3.17 -10.14 16.31
N LEU A 231 3.83 -11.26 16.01
CA LEU A 231 3.26 -12.48 15.44
C LEU A 231 3.15 -13.54 16.55
N ASP A 232 2.40 -14.61 16.31
CA ASP A 232 2.34 -15.76 17.20
C ASP A 232 3.66 -16.55 17.21
N GLU A 233 3.71 -17.61 18.03
CA GLU A 233 4.93 -18.43 18.19
C GLU A 233 5.37 -19.16 16.92
N ASP A 234 4.44 -19.36 15.99
CA ASP A 234 4.66 -20.02 14.70
C ASP A 234 4.86 -19.02 13.55
N GLY A 235 4.86 -17.71 13.84
CA GLY A 235 5.07 -16.64 12.87
C GLY A 235 3.81 -16.25 12.09
N PHE A 236 2.62 -16.61 12.56
CA PHE A 236 1.36 -16.20 11.95
C PHE A 236 0.80 -14.93 12.61
N PHE A 237 -0.04 -14.21 11.86
CA PHE A 237 -0.74 -13.05 12.40
C PHE A 237 -1.88 -13.48 13.34
N ASP A 238 -1.93 -12.88 14.51
CA ASP A 238 -3.02 -13.04 15.47
C ASP A 238 -3.50 -11.65 15.94
N PRO A 239 -4.73 -11.24 15.59
CA PRO A 239 -5.25 -9.93 15.93
C PRO A 239 -5.42 -9.70 17.45
N GLU A 240 -5.47 -10.75 18.28
CA GLU A 240 -5.62 -10.60 19.73
C GLU A 240 -4.34 -10.14 20.44
N ILE A 241 -3.17 -10.47 19.87
CA ILE A 241 -1.85 -10.13 20.43
C ILE A 241 -1.07 -9.12 19.58
N ALA A 242 -1.57 -8.79 18.39
CA ALA A 242 -0.90 -7.91 17.46
C ALA A 242 -0.60 -6.55 18.09
N GLU A 243 0.69 -6.20 18.13
CA GLU A 243 1.16 -4.91 18.60
C GLU A 243 2.42 -4.51 17.83
N PHE A 244 2.59 -3.21 17.59
CA PHE A 244 3.78 -2.65 16.98
C PHE A 244 4.82 -2.30 18.05
N LYS A 245 6.06 -2.72 17.81
CA LYS A 245 7.24 -2.47 18.65
C LYS A 245 8.25 -1.64 17.89
N THR A 246 8.74 -0.60 18.54
CA THR A 246 9.73 0.33 18.00
C THR A 246 11.08 -0.34 17.73
N ASP A 247 11.69 0.01 16.59
CA ASP A 247 13.12 -0.16 16.35
C ASP A 247 13.78 1.21 16.12
N LYS A 248 13.51 1.84 14.96
CA LYS A 248 14.31 2.99 14.52
C LYS A 248 13.62 3.89 13.51
N MET A 249 13.97 5.18 13.58
CA MET A 249 13.63 6.21 12.59
C MET A 249 14.77 6.50 11.63
N PHE A 250 14.44 6.74 10.37
CA PHE A 250 15.34 7.13 9.31
C PHE A 250 14.76 8.29 8.50
N ASN A 251 15.64 9.13 7.95
CA ASN A 251 15.29 10.03 6.86
C ASN A 251 15.62 9.36 5.53
N PHE A 252 14.80 9.62 4.52
CA PHE A 252 15.18 9.39 3.14
C PHE A 252 16.41 10.26 2.78
N PRO A 253 17.15 9.91 1.72
CA PRO A 253 18.31 10.69 1.28
C PRO A 253 17.96 12.18 1.14
N ARG A 254 18.91 13.03 1.56
CA ARG A 254 18.85 14.48 1.48
C ARG A 254 20.01 14.96 0.59
N ASP A 255 19.93 16.18 0.06
CA ASP A 255 21.09 16.79 -0.63
C ASP A 255 22.18 17.29 0.35
N ASP A 256 23.25 17.85 -0.20
CA ASP A 256 24.39 18.39 0.57
C ASP A 256 24.01 19.56 1.49
N GLU A 257 22.84 20.17 1.27
CA GLU A 257 22.27 21.24 2.10
C GLU A 257 21.21 20.71 3.09
N CYS A 258 21.11 19.39 3.24
CA CYS A 258 20.12 18.69 4.06
C CYS A 258 18.65 18.93 3.63
N ARG A 259 18.41 19.32 2.37
CA ARG A 259 17.07 19.48 1.81
C ARG A 259 16.50 18.15 1.35
N MET A 260 15.17 18.07 1.34
CA MET A 260 14.44 16.91 0.81
C MET A 260 14.64 16.84 -0.70
N ILE A 261 15.00 15.67 -1.22
CA ILE A 261 15.13 15.42 -2.66
C ILE A 261 14.11 14.39 -3.19
N TYR A 262 13.55 13.57 -2.30
CA TYR A 262 12.43 12.69 -2.57
C TYR A 262 11.26 13.18 -1.73
N CYS A 263 10.36 13.92 -2.37
CA CYS A 263 9.07 14.27 -1.80
C CYS A 263 8.09 13.12 -2.11
N ASN A 264 6.93 13.11 -1.45
CA ASN A 264 5.82 12.23 -1.82
C ASN A 264 6.25 10.76 -1.94
N ILE A 265 6.74 10.21 -0.83
CA ILE A 265 7.05 8.78 -0.75
C ILE A 265 5.72 8.04 -0.61
N GLU A 266 5.22 7.45 -1.68
CA GLU A 266 3.87 6.83 -1.68
C GLU A 266 3.89 5.30 -1.55
N GLY A 267 5.03 4.65 -1.81
CA GLY A 267 5.11 3.18 -1.78
C GLY A 267 6.37 2.68 -1.10
N ILE A 268 6.26 1.59 -0.33
CA ILE A 268 7.40 0.96 0.35
C ILE A 268 7.26 -0.56 0.37
N HIS A 269 8.36 -1.28 0.12
CA HIS A 269 8.38 -2.73 0.33
C HIS A 269 9.74 -3.22 0.82
N TRP A 270 9.73 -4.19 1.74
CA TRP A 270 10.95 -4.90 2.12
C TRP A 270 11.46 -5.76 0.96
N MET A 271 12.75 -5.63 0.63
CA MET A 271 13.45 -6.51 -0.33
C MET A 271 14.38 -7.52 0.36
N GLY A 272 14.51 -7.44 1.68
CA GLY A 272 15.35 -8.28 2.51
C GLY A 272 15.53 -7.69 3.90
N GLU A 273 16.44 -8.27 4.69
CA GLU A 273 16.63 -7.88 6.10
C GLU A 273 17.03 -6.43 6.33
N ASN A 274 17.59 -5.71 5.36
CA ASN A 274 18.11 -4.35 5.54
C ASN A 274 17.91 -3.45 4.32
N GLN A 275 17.03 -3.86 3.40
CA GLN A 275 16.79 -3.15 2.15
C GLN A 275 15.29 -2.98 1.95
N VAL A 276 14.91 -1.75 1.58
CA VAL A 276 13.57 -1.41 1.13
C VAL A 276 13.63 -0.84 -0.28
N SER A 277 12.63 -1.14 -1.10
CA SER A 277 12.31 -0.38 -2.29
C SER A 277 11.28 0.68 -1.93
N ALA A 278 11.44 1.88 -2.46
CA ALA A 278 10.47 2.95 -2.29
C ALA A 278 10.09 3.54 -3.65
N ARG A 279 8.83 3.96 -3.78
CA ARG A 279 8.33 4.78 -4.87
C ARG A 279 8.21 6.23 -4.37
N SER A 280 8.62 7.19 -5.19
CA SER A 280 8.38 8.61 -4.92
C SER A 280 7.97 9.34 -6.19
N GLU A 281 7.33 10.49 -5.99
CA GLU A 281 6.88 11.38 -7.07
C GLU A 281 7.78 12.60 -7.30
#